data_AF-A0A2S3HJH0-F1
#
_entry.id   AF-A0A2S3HJH0-F1
#
_cell.length_a   1.000
_cell.length_b   1.000
_cell.length_c   1.000
_cell.angle_alpha   90.00
_cell.angle_beta   90.00
_cell.angle_gamma   90.00
#
_symmetry.space_group_name_H-M   'P 1'
#
loop_
_entity.id
_entity.type
_entity.pdbx_description
1 polymer ?
#
loop_
_entity_poly.entity_id
_entity_poly.type
_entity_poly.pdbx_seq_one_letter_code
_entity_poly.pdbx_strand_id
1 'polypeptide(L)'
;MHDRSQPAEAGNGGGGGAAGEGGGGNVDRVLFKNLVEMVPLVESLMDRRVNPSYSRRASLVYTPAPAKKASDLKSVKSPQSVSAKKRRDPGDAAKKSTPDSNGENGSVVPLSLSGAENKPKDEVAVLREQIDDLQKKLLEKEEALRCAQSSVNEMNAAYATIDELRRQVAEKEALIRSTNSQLHDAKIMLADKQASLEKLEWEVQMSNKKVEDLQGDMSNMEFEISSLMALFEKISENVSGDSYDGSMPSSYELEALQSMTEIDKIEVDKIEQEQITYAEALAAARENPNEERLNLAAEARSRLQVLVL
;
A
#
# COMPACT_ATOMS: atom_id res chain seq x y z
N MET A 1 26.43 -38.49 36.12
CA MET A 1 27.76 -39.05 36.45
C MET A 1 28.45 -39.42 35.15
N HIS A 2 29.60 -38.76 34.87
CA HIS A 2 30.59 -38.98 33.79
C HIS A 2 30.10 -38.63 32.36
N ASP A 3 30.49 -37.54 31.70
CA ASP A 3 31.77 -36.81 31.49
C ASP A 3 32.73 -37.44 30.45
N ARG A 4 33.38 -36.53 29.70
CA ARG A 4 34.47 -36.63 28.69
C ARG A 4 34.07 -36.87 27.23
N SER A 5 34.60 -36.17 26.21
CA SER A 5 35.74 -35.24 26.13
C SER A 5 35.69 -34.43 24.82
N GLN A 6 36.27 -33.21 24.86
CA GLN A 6 36.69 -32.39 23.71
C GLN A 6 37.74 -33.09 22.81
N PRO A 7 38.08 -32.47 21.67
CA PRO A 7 39.46 -31.98 21.55
C PRO A 7 39.58 -30.51 21.09
N ALA A 8 40.76 -29.97 21.37
CA ALA A 8 41.15 -28.57 21.31
C ALA A 8 41.87 -28.15 20.02
N GLU A 9 41.72 -26.85 19.74
CA GLU A 9 42.63 -25.85 19.15
C GLU A 9 43.55 -26.15 17.95
N ALA A 10 43.44 -25.26 16.96
CA ALA A 10 44.60 -24.65 16.30
C ALA A 10 44.43 -23.12 16.35
N GLY A 11 45.24 -22.46 17.16
CA GLY A 11 45.34 -21.00 17.21
C GLY A 11 46.21 -20.45 16.08
N ASN A 12 45.91 -19.23 15.64
CA ASN A 12 46.87 -18.36 15.00
C ASN A 12 46.78 -16.99 15.67
N GLY A 13 47.79 -16.68 16.48
CA GLY A 13 47.93 -15.39 17.16
C GLY A 13 48.58 -14.36 16.26
N GLY A 14 48.12 -13.12 16.38
CA GLY A 14 48.76 -11.93 15.84
C GLY A 14 48.40 -10.75 16.73
N GLY A 15 49.22 -10.49 17.75
CA GLY A 15 49.06 -9.37 18.67
C GLY A 15 49.51 -8.05 18.06
N GLY A 16 48.90 -6.95 18.52
CA GLY A 16 49.37 -5.61 18.21
C GLY A 16 48.52 -4.51 18.87
N GLY A 17 49.04 -3.94 19.96
CA GLY A 17 48.89 -2.51 20.28
C GLY A 17 47.63 -2.05 21.00
N ALA A 18 47.72 -1.92 22.32
CA ALA A 18 46.90 -0.98 23.07
C ALA A 18 47.49 0.44 22.94
N ALA A 19 46.69 1.41 22.48
CA ALA A 19 46.82 2.83 22.80
C ALA A 19 45.59 3.61 22.31
N GLY A 20 45.05 4.48 23.17
CA GLY A 20 44.37 5.70 22.74
C GLY A 20 42.86 5.75 22.95
N GLU A 21 42.48 6.47 24.00
CA GLU A 21 41.14 6.98 24.27
C GLU A 21 40.40 7.58 23.07
N GLY A 22 39.09 7.42 23.09
CA GLY A 22 38.16 8.20 22.29
C GLY A 22 36.77 7.64 22.46
N GLY A 23 35.94 8.30 23.27
CA GLY A 23 34.58 7.87 23.63
C GLY A 23 33.82 7.31 22.43
N GLY A 24 33.63 5.98 22.45
CA GLY A 24 32.97 5.24 21.40
C GLY A 24 31.48 5.54 21.42
N GLY A 25 31.11 6.65 20.78
CA GLY A 25 29.73 6.89 20.39
C GLY A 25 29.22 5.64 19.70
N ASN A 26 28.09 5.12 20.17
CA ASN A 26 27.43 4.02 19.48
C ASN A 26 27.08 4.57 18.08
N VAL A 27 27.91 4.24 17.10
CA VAL A 27 27.55 4.42 15.70
C VAL A 27 27.23 3.01 15.27
N ASP A 28 25.95 2.78 14.98
CA ASP A 28 25.49 1.51 14.48
C ASP A 28 26.40 1.09 13.31
N ARG A 29 27.06 -0.05 13.48
CA ARG A 29 28.01 -0.59 12.48
C ARG A 29 27.32 -0.79 11.14
N VAL A 30 26.01 -1.05 11.15
CA VAL A 30 25.18 -1.16 9.94
C VAL A 30 25.01 0.20 9.28
N LEU A 31 24.72 1.25 10.05
CA LEU A 31 24.63 2.63 9.54
C LEU A 31 25.97 3.09 8.96
N PHE A 32 27.08 2.81 9.64
CA PHE A 32 28.42 3.14 9.14
C PHE A 32 28.72 2.40 7.83
N LYS A 33 28.42 1.09 7.76
CA LYS A 33 28.60 0.30 6.55
C LYS A 33 27.76 0.83 5.39
N ASN A 34 26.48 1.12 5.62
CA ASN A 34 25.59 1.69 4.61
C ASN A 34 26.10 3.04 4.11
N LEU A 35 26.59 3.91 5.02
CA LEU A 35 27.13 5.21 4.63
C LEU A 35 28.39 5.05 3.77
N VAL A 36 29.27 4.11 4.12
CA VAL A 36 30.49 3.80 3.34
C VAL A 36 30.14 3.22 1.96
N GLU A 37 29.15 2.32 1.87
CA GLU A 37 28.71 1.74 0.60
C GLU A 37 28.03 2.75 -0.34
N MET A 38 27.47 3.84 0.20
CA MET A 38 26.86 4.92 -0.59
C MET A 38 27.89 5.88 -1.20
N VAL A 39 29.13 5.95 -0.69
CA VAL A 39 30.13 6.93 -1.15
C VAL A 39 30.47 6.77 -2.65
N PRO A 40 30.80 5.56 -3.18
CA PRO A 40 31.08 5.39 -4.60
C PRO A 40 29.86 5.68 -5.51
N LEU A 41 28.65 5.46 -5.00
CA LEU A 41 27.40 5.73 -5.73
C LEU A 41 27.15 7.23 -5.84
N VAL A 42 27.40 7.97 -4.78
CA VAL A 42 27.31 9.44 -4.75
C VAL A 42 28.40 10.05 -5.64
N GLU A 43 29.62 9.53 -5.60
CA GLU A 43 30.72 9.94 -6.47
C GLU A 43 30.40 9.74 -7.95
N SER A 44 29.89 8.55 -8.32
CA SER A 44 29.40 8.27 -9.67
C SER A 44 28.26 9.20 -10.11
N LEU A 45 27.36 9.56 -9.20
CA LEU A 45 26.29 10.53 -9.46
C LEU A 45 26.84 11.95 -9.69
N MET A 46 27.86 12.36 -8.93
CA MET A 46 28.49 13.67 -9.09
C MET A 46 29.26 13.76 -10.41
N ASP A 47 29.99 12.72 -10.81
CA ASP A 47 30.70 12.65 -12.10
C ASP A 47 29.74 12.73 -13.29
N ARG A 48 28.53 12.19 -13.13
CA ARG A 48 27.50 12.20 -14.17
C ARG A 48 26.83 13.57 -14.35
N ARG A 49 26.95 14.49 -13.38
CA ARG A 49 26.39 15.86 -13.47
C ARG A 49 27.18 16.80 -14.40
N VAL A 50 28.33 16.38 -14.92
CA VAL A 50 29.13 17.18 -15.86
C VAL A 50 28.61 17.08 -17.31
N ASN A 51 27.58 16.26 -17.58
CA ASN A 51 26.92 16.20 -18.88
C ASN A 51 25.59 17.00 -18.87
N PRO A 52 25.54 18.24 -19.39
CA PRO A 52 24.39 19.14 -19.28
C PRO A 52 23.31 18.85 -20.35
N SER A 53 23.08 17.59 -20.73
CA SER A 53 22.23 17.25 -21.89
C SER A 53 20.75 16.99 -21.55
N TYR A 54 20.31 17.24 -20.31
CA TYR A 54 18.89 17.10 -19.94
C TYR A 54 18.11 18.40 -20.22
N SER A 55 17.71 18.58 -21.49
CA SER A 55 16.67 19.56 -21.81
C SER A 55 15.33 19.03 -21.30
N ARG A 56 14.80 19.64 -20.23
CA ARG A 56 13.43 19.45 -19.75
C ARG A 56 12.45 19.88 -20.85
N ARG A 57 12.07 18.98 -21.75
CA ARG A 57 10.86 19.15 -22.56
C ARG A 57 9.66 18.79 -21.70
N ALA A 58 9.19 19.74 -20.90
CA ALA A 58 7.86 19.66 -20.30
C ALA A 58 6.84 19.87 -21.44
N SER A 59 6.24 18.80 -21.94
CA SER A 59 5.09 18.90 -22.83
C SER A 59 3.87 19.27 -22.00
N LEU A 60 3.49 20.54 -22.05
CA LEU A 60 2.24 21.04 -21.45
C LEU A 60 1.06 20.54 -22.29
N VAL A 61 0.45 19.43 -21.89
CA VAL A 61 -0.86 19.02 -22.43
C VAL A 61 -1.91 19.85 -21.71
N TYR A 62 -2.43 20.88 -22.38
CA TYR A 62 -3.53 21.70 -21.86
C TYR A 62 -4.80 20.86 -21.80
N THR A 63 -5.24 20.51 -20.58
CA THR A 63 -6.58 19.98 -20.34
C THR A 63 -7.52 21.14 -20.00
N PRO A 64 -8.56 21.39 -20.81
CA PRO A 64 -9.57 22.41 -20.48
C PRO A 64 -10.28 22.05 -19.17
N ALA A 65 -10.43 23.04 -18.28
CA ALA A 65 -11.10 22.86 -16.99
C ALA A 65 -12.59 22.50 -17.17
N PRO A 66 -13.17 21.61 -16.32
CA PRO A 66 -14.57 21.23 -16.43
C PRO A 66 -15.50 22.40 -16.05
N ALA A 67 -16.53 22.62 -16.89
CA ALA A 67 -17.51 23.67 -16.69
C ALA A 67 -18.36 23.44 -15.43
N LYS A 68 -18.46 24.48 -14.58
CA LYS A 68 -19.38 24.52 -13.45
C LYS A 68 -20.81 24.47 -13.96
N LYS A 69 -21.59 23.48 -13.50
CA LYS A 69 -23.02 23.36 -13.80
C LYS A 69 -23.81 24.17 -12.78
N ALA A 70 -24.52 25.19 -13.24
CA ALA A 70 -25.65 25.79 -12.55
C ALA A 70 -26.84 25.80 -13.52
N SER A 71 -28.00 25.42 -12.96
CA SER A 71 -29.39 25.61 -13.43
C SER A 71 -29.82 25.01 -14.78
N ASP A 72 -30.86 24.17 -14.66
CA ASP A 72 -32.01 23.95 -15.53
C ASP A 72 -32.05 24.61 -16.92
N LEU A 73 -32.36 23.78 -17.93
CA LEU A 73 -33.60 23.83 -18.73
C LEU A 73 -33.43 23.04 -20.04
N LYS A 74 -34.28 22.02 -20.20
CA LYS A 74 -35.00 21.60 -21.43
C LYS A 74 -34.24 21.22 -22.73
N SER A 75 -34.68 20.08 -23.26
CA SER A 75 -34.73 19.66 -24.68
C SER A 75 -33.45 19.04 -25.29
N VAL A 76 -33.42 17.73 -25.56
CA VAL A 76 -33.90 16.99 -26.76
C VAL A 76 -32.81 16.86 -27.86
N LYS A 77 -32.58 15.59 -28.27
CA LYS A 77 -31.88 15.05 -29.47
C LYS A 77 -30.38 14.71 -29.40
N SER A 78 -30.10 13.40 -29.43
CA SER A 78 -29.06 12.75 -30.27
C SER A 78 -29.46 12.88 -31.77
N PRO A 79 -28.62 12.61 -32.82
CA PRO A 79 -27.46 11.70 -32.86
C PRO A 79 -26.26 12.09 -33.81
N GLN A 80 -25.28 11.18 -33.88
CA GLN A 80 -24.53 10.74 -35.09
C GLN A 80 -23.28 11.48 -35.62
N SER A 81 -22.21 10.68 -35.89
CA SER A 81 -21.57 10.49 -37.22
C SER A 81 -20.10 10.94 -37.45
N VAL A 82 -19.26 9.93 -37.81
CA VAL A 82 -18.13 9.87 -38.78
C VAL A 82 -16.87 10.76 -38.56
N SER A 83 -15.65 10.44 -39.02
CA SER A 83 -15.21 9.80 -40.26
C SER A 83 -13.70 9.44 -40.24
N ALA A 84 -13.35 8.47 -41.07
CA ALA A 84 -12.04 7.90 -41.35
C ALA A 84 -11.16 8.73 -42.33
N LYS A 85 -9.85 8.45 -42.37
CA LYS A 85 -8.92 8.75 -43.47
C LYS A 85 -7.69 7.81 -43.38
N LYS A 86 -7.61 6.70 -44.12
CA LYS A 86 -7.28 6.45 -45.55
C LYS A 86 -5.76 6.35 -45.84
N ARG A 87 -5.31 5.10 -46.02
CA ARG A 87 -4.08 4.67 -46.72
C ARG A 87 -4.19 4.90 -48.23
N ARG A 88 -3.06 5.09 -48.92
CA ARG A 88 -2.95 5.14 -50.39
C ARG A 88 -1.76 4.28 -50.82
N ASP A 89 -2.05 3.28 -51.65
CA ASP A 89 -1.10 2.54 -52.50
C ASP A 89 -1.86 2.12 -53.77
N PRO A 90 -1.32 2.27 -55.00
CA PRO A 90 -1.94 1.75 -56.20
C PRO A 90 -1.04 0.74 -56.93
N GLY A 91 -1.45 -0.53 -56.91
CA GLY A 91 -0.94 -1.59 -57.78
C GLY A 91 -2.08 -2.37 -58.43
N ASP A 92 -2.15 -2.24 -59.77
CA ASP A 92 -2.45 -3.23 -60.82
C ASP A 92 -3.73 -4.12 -60.79
N ALA A 93 -4.54 -4.04 -61.87
CA ALA A 93 -5.03 -5.20 -62.67
C ALA A 93 -6.17 -4.86 -63.67
N ALA A 94 -5.89 -5.15 -64.96
CA ALA A 94 -6.69 -5.94 -65.92
C ALA A 94 -8.00 -5.44 -66.62
N LYS A 95 -7.86 -5.32 -67.97
CA LYS A 95 -8.61 -5.94 -69.10
C LYS A 95 -10.02 -5.46 -69.55
N LYS A 96 -10.08 -4.97 -70.80
CA LYS A 96 -11.00 -5.24 -71.98
C LYS A 96 -11.07 -3.94 -72.84
N SER A 97 -11.13 -3.88 -74.17
CA SER A 97 -11.48 -4.83 -75.25
C SER A 97 -11.23 -4.21 -76.65
N THR A 98 -10.73 -5.02 -77.61
CA THR A 98 -11.02 -5.06 -79.09
C THR A 98 -10.54 -3.95 -80.06
N PRO A 99 -10.38 -4.28 -81.38
CA PRO A 99 -9.24 -3.93 -82.23
C PRO A 99 -9.60 -2.99 -83.41
N ASP A 100 -8.61 -2.53 -84.20
CA ASP A 100 -8.75 -2.30 -85.66
C ASP A 100 -7.43 -1.99 -86.41
N SER A 101 -7.40 -2.43 -87.68
CA SER A 101 -6.52 -2.12 -88.83
C SER A 101 -5.06 -2.62 -88.80
N ASN A 102 -4.57 -3.58 -89.60
CA ASN A 102 -4.59 -3.85 -91.06
C ASN A 102 -3.74 -2.89 -91.93
N GLY A 103 -2.87 -3.50 -92.77
CA GLY A 103 -2.00 -2.89 -93.80
C GLY A 103 -0.63 -2.45 -93.26
N GLU A 104 0.54 -2.82 -93.78
CA GLU A 104 0.89 -3.06 -95.17
C GLU A 104 2.25 -3.79 -95.26
N ASN A 105 2.37 -4.68 -96.23
CA ASN A 105 3.59 -5.41 -96.55
C ASN A 105 4.60 -4.51 -97.27
N GLY A 106 5.88 -4.72 -96.97
CA GLY A 106 6.96 -4.59 -97.96
C GLY A 106 7.79 -3.31 -97.87
N SER A 107 9.06 -3.46 -97.48
CA SER A 107 10.19 -3.04 -98.33
C SER A 107 11.50 -3.42 -97.65
N VAL A 108 12.09 -4.52 -98.12
CA VAL A 108 13.52 -4.80 -97.96
C VAL A 108 14.28 -3.87 -98.91
N VAL A 109 15.07 -2.95 -98.35
CA VAL A 109 16.11 -2.24 -99.10
C VAL A 109 17.42 -2.40 -98.33
N PRO A 110 18.43 -3.12 -98.87
CA PRO A 110 19.78 -3.11 -98.32
C PRO A 110 20.49 -1.90 -98.92
N LEU A 111 20.71 -0.85 -98.13
CA LEU A 111 21.48 0.31 -98.58
C LEU A 111 22.93 0.22 -98.11
N SER A 112 23.74 -0.31 -99.02
CA SER A 112 25.16 -0.04 -99.29
C SER A 112 26.00 0.64 -98.20
N LEU A 113 26.97 -0.12 -97.67
CA LEU A 113 28.20 0.41 -97.08
C LEU A 113 28.93 1.30 -98.11
N SER A 114 29.27 2.52 -97.72
CA SER A 114 30.29 3.33 -98.39
C SER A 114 31.03 4.21 -97.38
N GLY A 115 32.31 3.91 -97.18
CA GLY A 115 33.41 4.87 -96.92
C GLY A 115 33.39 5.74 -95.66
N ALA A 116 33.97 5.23 -94.56
CA ALA A 116 34.80 6.01 -93.63
C ALA A 116 35.62 5.06 -92.73
N GLU A 117 36.84 4.76 -93.18
CA GLU A 117 37.92 4.13 -92.40
C GLU A 117 38.13 4.91 -91.08
N ASN A 118 38.02 4.20 -89.94
CA ASN A 118 38.12 4.64 -88.53
C ASN A 118 36.82 4.81 -87.70
N LYS A 119 35.61 4.73 -88.25
CA LYS A 119 34.37 4.81 -87.41
C LYS A 119 34.06 3.62 -86.49
N PRO A 120 34.15 2.34 -86.93
CA PRO A 120 33.76 1.22 -86.07
C PRO A 120 34.76 0.92 -84.94
N LYS A 121 36.02 1.40 -85.06
CA LYS A 121 37.04 1.20 -84.00
C LYS A 121 36.83 2.16 -82.83
N ASP A 122 36.51 3.42 -83.10
CA ASP A 122 36.20 4.41 -82.06
C ASP A 122 34.90 4.09 -81.33
N GLU A 123 33.86 3.64 -82.03
CA GLU A 123 32.60 3.22 -81.39
C GLU A 123 32.81 2.00 -80.49
N VAL A 124 33.63 1.03 -80.91
CA VAL A 124 33.99 -0.13 -80.07
C VAL A 124 34.81 0.29 -78.85
N ALA A 125 35.67 1.30 -78.97
CA ALA A 125 36.41 1.84 -77.82
C ALA A 125 35.48 2.53 -76.81
N VAL A 126 34.53 3.34 -77.29
CA VAL A 126 33.52 3.99 -76.43
C VAL A 126 32.62 2.97 -75.74
N LEU A 127 32.18 1.92 -76.44
CA LEU A 127 31.38 0.85 -75.84
C LEU A 127 32.17 0.07 -74.78
N ARG A 128 33.47 -0.15 -74.99
CA ARG A 128 34.34 -0.79 -73.97
C ARG A 128 34.44 0.07 -72.72
N GLU A 129 34.69 1.36 -72.87
CA GLU A 129 34.73 2.30 -71.73
C GLU A 129 33.40 2.32 -70.97
N GLN A 130 32.26 2.32 -71.67
CA GLN A 130 30.95 2.21 -71.04
C GLN A 130 30.75 0.89 -70.29
N ILE A 131 31.21 -0.23 -70.84
CA ILE A 131 31.16 -1.53 -70.16
C ILE A 131 32.00 -1.49 -68.88
N ASP A 132 33.21 -0.94 -68.94
CA ASP A 132 34.12 -0.81 -67.79
C ASP A 132 33.50 0.10 -66.71
N ASP A 133 32.89 1.21 -67.10
CA ASP A 133 32.16 2.12 -66.20
C ASP A 133 30.95 1.45 -65.54
N LEU A 134 30.19 0.67 -66.31
CA LEU A 134 29.04 -0.08 -65.80
C LEU A 134 29.48 -1.18 -64.83
N GLN A 135 30.58 -1.88 -65.13
CA GLN A 135 31.16 -2.88 -64.24
C GLN A 135 31.62 -2.25 -62.93
N LYS A 136 32.30 -1.09 -62.99
CA LYS A 136 32.69 -0.35 -61.79
C LYS A 136 31.48 0.06 -60.95
N LYS A 137 30.44 0.63 -61.58
CA LYS A 137 29.20 0.99 -60.88
C LYS A 137 28.51 -0.22 -60.27
N LEU A 138 28.52 -1.37 -60.94
CA LEU A 138 27.97 -2.61 -60.41
C LEU A 138 28.70 -3.01 -59.12
N LEU A 139 30.03 -3.00 -59.12
CA LEU A 139 30.84 -3.33 -57.95
C LEU A 139 30.58 -2.38 -56.77
N GLU A 140 30.52 -1.07 -57.02
CA GLU A 140 30.17 -0.07 -56.00
C GLU A 140 28.76 -0.32 -55.41
N LYS A 141 27.80 -0.72 -56.25
CA LYS A 141 26.44 -1.09 -55.80
C LYS A 141 26.41 -2.38 -54.99
N GLU A 142 27.18 -3.40 -55.39
CA GLU A 142 27.32 -4.66 -54.65
C GLU A 142 27.96 -4.45 -53.27
N GLU A 143 28.96 -3.57 -53.17
CA GLU A 143 29.55 -3.19 -51.89
C GLU A 143 28.56 -2.40 -51.02
N ALA A 144 27.85 -1.41 -51.58
CA ALA A 144 26.81 -0.69 -50.87
C ALA A 144 25.68 -1.63 -50.38
N LEU A 145 25.29 -2.63 -51.19
CA LEU A 145 24.33 -3.67 -50.81
C LEU A 145 24.86 -4.49 -49.62
N ARG A 146 26.13 -4.88 -49.65
CA ARG A 146 26.77 -5.62 -48.56
C ARG A 146 26.78 -4.80 -47.26
N CYS A 147 27.11 -3.51 -47.34
CA CYS A 147 27.05 -2.59 -46.19
C CYS A 147 25.62 -2.46 -45.64
N ALA A 148 24.62 -2.29 -46.51
CA ALA A 148 23.22 -2.23 -46.09
C ALA A 148 22.77 -3.52 -45.41
N GLN A 149 23.17 -4.68 -45.93
CA GLN A 149 22.86 -5.98 -45.34
C GLN A 149 23.50 -6.16 -43.96
N SER A 150 24.77 -5.73 -43.78
CA SER A 150 25.41 -5.73 -42.46
C SER A 150 24.66 -4.85 -41.46
N SER A 151 24.26 -3.65 -41.86
CA SER A 151 23.49 -2.72 -41.03
C SER A 151 22.13 -3.29 -40.63
N VAL A 152 21.44 -4.01 -41.54
CA VAL A 152 20.19 -4.70 -41.23
C VAL A 152 20.42 -5.81 -40.19
N ASN A 153 21.51 -6.56 -40.29
CA ASN A 153 21.85 -7.59 -39.30
C ASN A 153 22.14 -6.98 -37.91
N GLU A 154 22.88 -5.88 -37.85
CA GLU A 154 23.10 -5.11 -36.62
C GLU A 154 21.80 -4.59 -36.02
N MET A 155 20.90 -4.07 -36.87
CA MET A 155 19.58 -3.61 -36.45
C MET A 155 18.73 -4.75 -35.90
N ASN A 156 18.77 -5.94 -36.51
CA ASN A 156 18.08 -7.12 -36.00
C ASN A 156 18.63 -7.56 -34.63
N ALA A 157 19.95 -7.52 -34.44
CA ALA A 157 20.56 -7.78 -33.13
C ALA A 157 20.14 -6.73 -32.09
N ALA A 158 20.07 -5.45 -32.48
CA ALA A 158 19.58 -4.39 -31.61
C ALA A 158 18.10 -4.60 -31.23
N TYR A 159 17.24 -5.03 -32.17
CA TYR A 159 15.85 -5.37 -31.84
C TYR A 159 15.74 -6.52 -30.85
N ALA A 160 16.53 -7.58 -31.01
CA ALA A 160 16.56 -8.69 -30.06
C ALA A 160 16.95 -8.25 -28.64
N THR A 161 17.94 -7.35 -28.52
CA THR A 161 18.33 -6.82 -27.20
C THR A 161 17.26 -5.90 -26.60
N ILE A 162 16.56 -5.09 -27.41
CA ILE A 162 15.43 -4.27 -26.95
C ILE A 162 14.30 -5.15 -26.42
N ASP A 163 13.96 -6.23 -27.10
CA ASP A 163 12.87 -7.12 -26.67
C ASP A 163 13.22 -7.87 -25.38
N GLU A 164 14.47 -8.27 -25.21
CA GLU A 164 14.96 -8.83 -23.94
C GLU A 164 14.91 -7.79 -22.80
N LEU A 165 15.30 -6.55 -23.05
CA LEU A 165 15.18 -5.47 -22.06
C LEU A 165 13.71 -5.21 -21.68
N ARG A 166 12.79 -5.23 -22.65
CA ARG A 166 11.35 -5.11 -22.38
C ARG A 166 10.84 -6.24 -21.48
N ARG A 167 11.28 -7.48 -21.74
CA ARG A 167 10.95 -8.64 -20.91
C ARG A 167 11.45 -8.46 -19.47
N GLN A 168 12.70 -8.01 -19.29
CA GLN A 168 13.25 -7.75 -17.96
C GLN A 168 12.53 -6.62 -17.21
N VAL A 169 12.11 -5.57 -17.92
CA VAL A 169 11.28 -4.50 -17.33
C VAL A 169 9.95 -5.07 -16.82
N ALA A 170 9.25 -5.86 -17.65
CA ALA A 170 7.98 -6.47 -17.25
C ALA A 170 8.13 -7.40 -16.04
N GLU A 171 9.21 -8.18 -15.98
CA GLU A 171 9.55 -9.05 -14.84
C GLU A 171 9.80 -8.25 -13.56
N LYS A 172 10.60 -7.18 -13.64
CA LYS A 172 10.85 -6.30 -12.50
C LYS A 172 9.59 -5.56 -12.04
N GLU A 173 8.74 -5.12 -12.96
CA GLU A 173 7.43 -4.52 -12.63
C GLU A 173 6.49 -5.52 -11.96
N ALA A 174 6.51 -6.79 -12.36
CA ALA A 174 5.76 -7.85 -11.68
C ALA A 174 6.28 -8.09 -10.26
N LEU A 175 7.61 -8.12 -10.07
CA LEU A 175 8.22 -8.25 -8.76
C LEU A 175 7.86 -7.07 -7.85
N ILE A 176 7.97 -5.83 -8.33
CA ILE A 176 7.58 -4.61 -7.60
C ILE A 176 6.11 -4.69 -7.16
N ARG A 177 5.21 -5.11 -8.06
CA ARG A 177 3.78 -5.27 -7.74
C ARG A 177 3.56 -6.32 -6.65
N SER A 178 4.24 -7.47 -6.74
CA SER A 178 4.17 -8.54 -5.75
C SER A 178 4.65 -8.08 -4.37
N THR A 179 5.84 -7.45 -4.30
CA THR A 179 6.40 -6.95 -3.04
C THR A 179 5.52 -5.84 -2.43
N ASN A 180 4.97 -4.94 -3.25
CA ASN A 180 4.04 -3.93 -2.76
C ASN A 180 2.75 -4.53 -2.19
N SER A 181 2.23 -5.59 -2.83
CA SER A 181 1.06 -6.32 -2.30
C SER A 181 1.39 -6.92 -0.93
N GLN A 182 2.51 -7.62 -0.80
CA GLN A 182 2.94 -8.20 0.48
C GLN A 182 3.14 -7.14 1.58
N LEU A 183 3.71 -5.99 1.24
CA LEU A 183 3.85 -4.87 2.16
C LEU A 183 2.50 -4.33 2.63
N HIS A 184 1.53 -4.22 1.72
CA HIS A 184 0.18 -3.79 2.05
C HIS A 184 -0.52 -4.78 3.01
N ASP A 185 -0.42 -6.08 2.72
CA ASP A 185 -0.98 -7.14 3.57
C ASP A 185 -0.34 -7.13 4.97
N ALA A 186 0.98 -6.98 5.04
CA ALA A 186 1.70 -6.85 6.30
C ALA A 186 1.26 -5.61 7.11
N LYS A 187 0.98 -4.49 6.42
CA LYS A 187 0.48 -3.27 7.05
C LYS A 187 -0.91 -3.46 7.66
N ILE A 188 -1.80 -4.18 6.97
CA ILE A 188 -3.12 -4.53 7.50
C ILE A 188 -2.96 -5.39 8.77
N MET A 189 -2.17 -6.47 8.69
CA MET A 189 -1.93 -7.34 9.85
C MET A 189 -1.36 -6.57 11.04
N LEU A 190 -0.44 -5.63 10.80
CA LEU A 190 0.12 -4.81 11.87
C LEU A 190 -0.94 -3.94 12.54
N ALA A 191 -1.84 -3.33 11.76
CA ALA A 191 -2.96 -2.56 12.30
C ALA A 191 -3.91 -3.44 13.13
N ASP A 192 -4.22 -4.66 12.66
CA ASP A 192 -5.06 -5.61 13.41
C ASP A 192 -4.41 -6.03 14.74
N LYS A 193 -3.09 -6.25 14.73
CA LYS A 193 -2.33 -6.55 15.95
C LYS A 193 -2.29 -5.36 16.90
N GLN A 194 -2.15 -4.14 16.38
CA GLN A 194 -2.20 -2.91 17.17
C GLN A 194 -3.56 -2.74 17.86
N ALA A 195 -4.66 -2.92 17.12
CA ALA A 195 -6.01 -2.87 17.68
C ALA A 195 -6.23 -3.95 18.75
N SER A 196 -5.68 -5.15 18.55
CA SER A 196 -5.75 -6.24 19.53
C SER A 196 -4.96 -5.92 20.81
N LEU A 197 -3.81 -5.26 20.68
CA LEU A 197 -2.99 -4.82 21.81
C LEU A 197 -3.71 -3.74 22.63
N GLU A 198 -4.26 -2.71 21.98
CA GLU A 198 -5.00 -1.64 22.65
C GLU A 198 -6.22 -2.18 23.41
N LYS A 199 -6.93 -3.16 22.83
CA LYS A 199 -8.02 -3.85 23.51
C LYS A 199 -7.55 -4.56 24.79
N LEU A 200 -6.45 -5.32 24.68
CA LEU A 200 -5.90 -6.05 25.83
C LEU A 200 -5.40 -5.08 26.91
N GLU A 201 -4.76 -3.99 26.53
CA GLU A 201 -4.33 -2.94 27.45
C GLU A 201 -5.51 -2.34 28.20
N TRP A 202 -6.61 -2.04 27.49
CA TRP A 202 -7.83 -1.54 28.11
C TRP A 202 -8.46 -2.56 29.08
N GLU A 203 -8.50 -3.84 28.70
CA GLU A 203 -8.97 -4.92 29.58
C GLU A 203 -8.10 -5.04 30.84
N VAL A 204 -6.77 -4.93 30.71
CA VAL A 204 -5.84 -4.93 31.84
C VAL A 204 -6.06 -3.72 32.75
N GLN A 205 -6.22 -2.52 32.19
CA GLN A 205 -6.48 -1.31 32.98
C GLN A 205 -7.80 -1.41 33.76
N MET A 206 -8.86 -1.91 33.13
CA MET A 206 -10.16 -2.11 33.77
C MET A 206 -10.11 -3.19 34.86
N SER A 207 -9.39 -4.28 34.61
CA SER A 207 -9.18 -5.33 35.59
C SER A 207 -8.38 -4.81 36.79
N ASN A 208 -7.30 -4.06 36.55
CA ASN A 208 -6.48 -3.48 37.61
C ASN A 208 -7.28 -2.52 38.48
N LYS A 209 -8.12 -1.67 37.88
CA LYS A 209 -9.04 -0.80 38.61
C LYS A 209 -9.99 -1.60 39.52
N LYS A 210 -10.57 -2.69 39.00
CA LYS A 210 -11.44 -3.56 39.81
C LYS A 210 -10.69 -4.19 40.99
N VAL A 211 -9.42 -4.53 40.81
CA VAL A 211 -8.56 -5.03 41.89
C VAL A 211 -8.31 -3.95 42.95
N GLU A 212 -8.03 -2.72 42.54
CA GLU A 212 -7.86 -1.58 43.45
C GLU A 212 -9.14 -1.30 44.26
N ASP A 213 -10.32 -1.33 43.62
CA ASP A 213 -11.61 -1.16 44.29
C ASP A 213 -11.84 -2.26 45.35
N LEU A 214 -11.65 -3.54 44.96
CA LEU A 214 -11.78 -4.67 45.88
C LEU A 214 -10.77 -4.62 47.04
N GLN A 215 -9.55 -4.13 46.78
CA GLN A 215 -8.55 -3.94 47.83
C GLN A 215 -9.00 -2.87 48.82
N GLY A 216 -9.61 -1.78 48.35
CA GLY A 216 -10.22 -0.75 49.20
C GLY A 216 -11.34 -1.31 50.08
N ASP A 217 -12.25 -2.10 49.50
CA ASP A 217 -13.34 -2.76 50.24
C ASP A 217 -12.81 -3.70 51.34
N MET A 218 -11.75 -4.46 51.04
CA MET A 218 -11.12 -5.36 52.01
C MET A 218 -10.52 -4.57 53.19
N SER A 219 -9.83 -3.45 52.93
CA SER A 219 -9.30 -2.59 53.99
C SER A 219 -10.41 -1.95 54.83
N ASN A 220 -11.53 -1.57 54.22
CA ASN A 220 -12.69 -1.06 54.96
C ASN A 220 -13.28 -2.15 55.89
N MET A 221 -13.47 -3.36 55.37
CA MET A 221 -13.98 -4.49 56.16
C MET A 221 -13.03 -4.87 57.29
N GLU A 222 -11.72 -4.82 57.08
CA GLU A 222 -10.72 -5.06 58.13
C GLU A 222 -10.86 -4.04 59.28
N PHE A 223 -11.13 -2.77 58.97
CA PHE A 223 -11.38 -1.74 59.96
C PHE A 223 -12.69 -1.96 60.73
N GLU A 224 -13.77 -2.35 60.04
CA GLU A 224 -15.05 -2.69 60.67
C GLU A 224 -14.93 -3.91 61.59
N ILE A 225 -14.27 -4.98 61.14
CA ILE A 225 -13.98 -6.17 61.94
C ILE A 225 -13.15 -5.80 63.17
N SER A 226 -12.10 -5.00 63.01
CA SER A 226 -11.26 -4.55 64.13
C SER A 226 -12.06 -3.74 65.15
N SER A 227 -12.95 -2.86 64.68
CA SER A 227 -13.83 -2.06 65.54
C SER A 227 -14.82 -2.95 66.31
N LEU A 228 -15.42 -3.94 65.64
CA LEU A 228 -16.33 -4.90 66.25
C LEU A 228 -15.60 -5.79 67.27
N MET A 229 -14.39 -6.24 66.94
CA MET A 229 -13.56 -7.04 67.84
C MET A 229 -13.22 -6.27 69.12
N ALA A 230 -12.85 -4.99 69.00
CA ALA A 230 -12.59 -4.13 70.15
C ALA A 230 -13.85 -3.93 71.02
N LEU A 231 -15.04 -3.86 70.42
CA LEU A 231 -16.30 -3.79 71.14
C LEU A 231 -16.58 -5.09 71.92
N PHE A 232 -16.31 -6.25 71.33
CA PHE A 232 -16.41 -7.55 72.03
C PHE A 232 -15.43 -7.67 73.18
N GLU A 233 -14.17 -7.25 73.00
CA GLU A 233 -13.15 -7.24 74.06
C GLU A 233 -13.63 -6.41 75.27
N LYS A 234 -14.16 -5.21 75.00
CA LYS A 234 -14.70 -4.32 76.03
C LYS A 234 -15.91 -4.92 76.75
N ILE A 235 -16.88 -5.50 76.02
CA ILE A 235 -18.03 -6.16 76.64
C ILE A 235 -17.58 -7.34 77.51
N SER A 236 -16.61 -8.13 77.05
CA SER A 236 -16.04 -9.25 77.81
C SER A 236 -15.41 -8.79 79.13
N GLU A 237 -14.67 -7.68 79.10
CA GLU A 237 -14.09 -7.05 80.30
C GLU A 237 -15.17 -6.54 81.27
N ASN A 238 -16.23 -5.91 80.75
CA ASN A 238 -17.38 -5.43 81.53
C ASN A 238 -18.21 -6.55 82.18
N VAL A 239 -18.40 -7.70 81.52
CA VAL A 239 -19.18 -8.85 82.05
C VAL A 239 -18.38 -9.65 83.09
N SER A 240 -17.05 -9.60 83.03
CA SER A 240 -16.18 -10.21 84.06
C SER A 240 -16.12 -9.38 85.36
N GLY A 241 -16.69 -8.17 85.40
CA GLY A 241 -16.78 -7.29 86.56
C GLY A 241 -18.19 -7.19 87.15
N ASP A 242 -18.52 -8.10 88.06
CA ASP A 242 -19.52 -8.00 89.14
C ASP A 242 -20.97 -7.51 88.83
N SER A 243 -21.85 -8.49 88.59
CA SER A 243 -23.25 -8.62 89.07
C SER A 243 -24.43 -7.73 88.56
N TYR A 244 -25.58 -8.43 88.47
CA TYR A 244 -27.00 -8.01 88.60
C TYR A 244 -27.91 -7.80 87.37
N ASP A 245 -28.99 -8.57 87.46
CA ASP A 245 -30.36 -8.48 86.95
C ASP A 245 -30.67 -8.60 85.45
N GLY A 246 -31.46 -9.64 85.16
CA GLY A 246 -31.99 -9.92 83.85
C GLY A 246 -33.23 -9.08 83.58
N SER A 247 -33.18 -8.29 82.51
CA SER A 247 -34.37 -7.83 81.84
C SER A 247 -34.18 -8.02 80.34
N MET A 248 -34.77 -9.10 79.81
CA MET A 248 -34.89 -9.30 78.36
C MET A 248 -35.77 -8.18 77.77
N PRO A 249 -35.38 -7.57 76.65
CA PRO A 249 -36.19 -6.55 75.99
C PRO A 249 -37.51 -7.17 75.48
N SER A 250 -38.59 -6.40 75.61
CA SER A 250 -39.97 -6.82 75.32
C SER A 250 -40.19 -7.08 73.82
N SER A 251 -40.91 -8.15 73.51
CA SER A 251 -41.30 -8.59 72.15
C SER A 251 -41.96 -7.50 71.28
N TYR A 252 -42.53 -6.46 71.89
CA TYR A 252 -43.16 -5.33 71.21
C TYR A 252 -42.14 -4.42 70.49
N GLU A 253 -40.92 -4.30 71.02
CA GLU A 253 -39.86 -3.47 70.43
C GLU A 253 -39.25 -4.13 69.19
N LEU A 254 -39.25 -5.47 69.16
CA LEU A 254 -38.76 -6.27 68.03
C LEU A 254 -39.71 -6.21 66.81
N GLU A 255 -41.02 -6.18 67.06
CA GLU A 255 -42.06 -6.14 65.99
C GLU A 255 -42.12 -4.75 65.33
N ALA A 256 -41.84 -3.68 66.08
CA ALA A 256 -41.69 -2.32 65.54
C ALA A 256 -40.46 -2.19 64.62
N LEU A 257 -39.35 -2.86 64.95
CA LEU A 257 -38.14 -2.88 64.11
C LEU A 257 -38.33 -3.73 62.84
N GLN A 258 -39.04 -4.85 62.93
CA GLN A 258 -39.40 -5.65 61.76
C GLN A 258 -40.34 -4.90 60.81
N SER A 259 -41.27 -4.12 61.35
CA SER A 259 -42.20 -3.29 60.55
C SER A 259 -41.51 -2.11 59.85
N MET A 260 -40.52 -1.46 60.47
CA MET A 260 -39.69 -0.45 59.78
C MET A 260 -38.87 -1.08 58.64
N THR A 261 -38.33 -2.28 58.85
CA THR A 261 -37.51 -2.97 57.84
C THR A 261 -38.31 -3.37 56.59
N GLU A 262 -39.61 -3.65 56.71
CA GLU A 262 -40.46 -4.04 55.57
C GLU A 262 -40.84 -2.84 54.68
N ILE A 263 -41.03 -1.66 55.26
CA ILE A 263 -41.22 -0.40 54.49
C ILE A 263 -39.95 -0.05 53.70
N ASP A 264 -38.78 -0.14 54.34
CA ASP A 264 -37.50 0.16 53.68
C ASP A 264 -37.22 -0.82 52.52
N LYS A 265 -37.62 -2.10 52.69
CA LYS A 265 -37.49 -3.11 51.63
C LYS A 265 -38.33 -2.78 50.39
N ILE A 266 -39.57 -2.30 50.57
CA ILE A 266 -40.45 -1.91 49.45
C ILE A 266 -39.87 -0.71 48.68
N GLU A 267 -39.22 0.22 49.38
CA GLU A 267 -38.56 1.37 48.77
C GLU A 267 -37.31 0.96 47.98
N VAL A 268 -36.51 0.04 48.52
CA VAL A 268 -35.34 -0.54 47.84
C VAL A 268 -35.75 -1.27 46.55
N ASP A 269 -36.77 -2.14 46.60
CA ASP A 269 -37.28 -2.88 45.44
C ASP A 269 -37.78 -1.91 44.34
N LYS A 270 -38.38 -0.78 44.73
CA LYS A 270 -38.85 0.26 43.80
C LYS A 270 -37.70 1.01 43.14
N ILE A 271 -36.64 1.32 43.89
CA ILE A 271 -35.42 1.93 43.34
C ILE A 271 -34.77 0.99 42.33
N GLU A 272 -34.65 -0.29 42.66
CA GLU A 272 -34.09 -1.30 41.75
C GLU A 272 -34.89 -1.42 40.45
N GLN A 273 -36.23 -1.43 40.54
CA GLN A 273 -37.09 -1.50 39.36
C GLN A 273 -36.93 -0.29 38.43
N GLU A 274 -36.79 0.92 38.97
CA GLU A 274 -36.56 2.13 38.17
C GLU A 274 -35.13 2.17 37.59
N GLN A 275 -34.14 1.59 38.28
CA GLN A 275 -32.78 1.41 37.73
C GLN A 275 -32.78 0.47 36.52
N ILE A 276 -33.51 -0.65 36.60
CA ILE A 276 -33.68 -1.59 35.47
C ILE A 276 -34.34 -0.88 34.29
N THR A 277 -35.43 -0.14 34.55
CA THR A 277 -36.16 0.60 33.52
C THR A 277 -35.28 1.66 32.84
N TYR A 278 -34.46 2.37 33.61
CA TYR A 278 -33.49 3.32 33.06
C TYR A 278 -32.41 2.62 32.22
N ALA A 279 -31.88 1.49 32.69
CA ALA A 279 -30.87 0.72 31.95
C ALA A 279 -31.39 0.21 30.60
N GLU A 280 -32.64 -0.29 30.56
CA GLU A 280 -33.30 -0.72 29.32
C GLU A 280 -33.53 0.45 28.35
N ALA A 281 -34.04 1.58 28.84
CA ALA A 281 -34.24 2.76 28.02
C ALA A 281 -32.92 3.30 27.44
N LEU A 282 -31.84 3.22 28.23
CA LEU A 282 -30.50 3.65 27.82
C LEU A 282 -29.86 2.68 26.81
N ALA A 283 -30.11 1.38 26.95
CA ALA A 283 -29.72 0.38 25.95
C ALA A 283 -30.47 0.60 24.62
N ALA A 284 -31.79 0.84 24.67
CA ALA A 284 -32.61 1.12 23.49
C ALA A 284 -32.17 2.41 22.76
N ALA A 285 -31.81 3.47 23.51
CA ALA A 285 -31.29 4.71 22.95
C ALA A 285 -29.88 4.55 22.35
N ARG A 286 -29.04 3.66 22.90
CA ARG A 286 -27.72 3.33 22.34
C ARG A 286 -27.83 2.52 21.04
N GLU A 287 -28.81 1.61 20.95
CA GLU A 287 -29.05 0.82 19.74
C GLU A 287 -29.63 1.67 18.60
N ASN A 288 -30.50 2.65 18.93
CA ASN A 288 -31.04 3.58 17.95
C ASN A 288 -31.26 4.98 18.57
N PRO A 289 -30.36 5.94 18.31
CA PRO A 289 -30.44 7.28 18.89
C PRO A 289 -31.48 8.13 18.16
N ASN A 290 -32.75 7.94 18.50
CA ASN A 290 -33.85 8.79 18.07
C ASN A 290 -34.34 9.68 19.24
N GLU A 291 -35.03 10.77 18.91
CA GLU A 291 -35.49 11.76 19.90
C GLU A 291 -36.44 11.15 20.95
N GLU A 292 -37.30 10.22 20.53
CA GLU A 292 -38.26 9.53 21.41
C GLU A 292 -37.57 8.64 22.45
N ARG A 293 -36.55 7.85 22.07
CA ARG A 293 -35.81 6.97 23.00
C ARG A 293 -34.90 7.77 23.92
N LEU A 294 -34.33 8.88 23.43
CA LEU A 294 -33.57 9.81 24.28
C LEU A 294 -34.48 10.47 25.33
N ASN A 295 -35.70 10.85 24.96
CA ASN A 295 -36.69 11.38 25.89
C ASN A 295 -37.13 10.33 26.93
N LEU A 296 -37.36 9.08 26.52
CA LEU A 296 -37.68 7.98 27.46
C LEU A 296 -36.55 7.71 28.45
N ALA A 297 -35.29 7.72 28.00
CA ALA A 297 -34.13 7.58 28.87
C ALA A 297 -34.00 8.76 29.84
N ALA A 298 -34.28 9.98 29.40
CA ALA A 298 -34.28 11.18 30.25
C ALA A 298 -35.43 11.16 31.29
N GLU A 299 -36.61 10.65 30.92
CA GLU A 299 -37.74 10.50 31.82
C GLU A 299 -37.47 9.42 32.89
N ALA A 300 -36.99 8.25 32.48
CA ALA A 300 -36.61 7.18 33.41
C ALA A 300 -35.51 7.64 34.39
N ARG A 301 -34.54 8.42 33.90
CA ARG A 301 -33.53 9.06 34.77
C ARG A 301 -34.15 10.02 35.78
N SER A 302 -35.14 10.80 35.37
CA SER A 302 -35.83 11.76 36.25
C SER A 302 -36.62 11.03 37.34
N ARG A 303 -37.29 9.92 37.02
CA ARG A 303 -38.01 9.08 37.99
C ARG A 303 -37.07 8.46 39.02
N LEU A 304 -35.93 7.93 38.56
CA LEU A 304 -34.89 7.40 39.45
C LEU A 304 -34.31 8.49 40.37
N GLN A 305 -34.10 9.69 39.85
CA GLN A 305 -33.57 10.81 40.63
C GLN A 305 -34.50 11.24 41.78
N VAL A 306 -35.82 11.11 41.61
CA VAL A 306 -36.81 11.42 42.66
C VAL A 306 -36.81 10.38 43.79
N LEU A 307 -36.33 9.16 43.55
CA LEU A 307 -36.28 8.09 44.57
C LEU A 307 -34.93 8.01 45.29
N VAL A 308 -33.89 8.65 44.76
CA VAL A 308 -32.50 8.56 45.28
C VAL A 308 -32.04 9.87 45.95
N LEU A 309 -32.79 10.98 45.78
CA LEU A 309 -32.57 12.27 46.44
C LEU A 309 -33.67 12.56 47.45
#